data_AF-A0A966NSL5-F1
#
_entry.id   AF-A0A966NSL5-F1
#
_cell.length_a   1.000
_cell.length_b   1.000
_cell.length_c   1.000
_cell.angle_alpha   90.00
_cell.angle_beta   90.00
_cell.angle_gamma   90.00
#
_symmetry.space_group_name_H-M   'P 1'
#
loop_
_entity.id
_entity.type
_entity.pdbx_description
1 polymer ?
#
loop_
_entity_poly.entity_id
_entity_poly.type
_entity_poly.pdbx_seq_one_letter_code
_entity_poly.pdbx_strand_id
1 'polypeptide(L)'
;MAFFRISRLRDDVPELIKLAGPLLVGQLAVIAFGVLDTAMTARYSSEDLAALAMASAIYISIYVGLTGVIAALTPIAGQLFGAKRFNEIGEEVRQAGWLALGLTVLGTLILLNADLLLGISQVEAGLENKARLYLEILALGLPASMGMRVLMSFHNAVS
;
A
#
# COMPACT_ATOMS: atom_id res chain seq x y z
N MET A 1 3.08 27.22 -27.38
CA MET A 1 3.09 25.96 -28.16
C MET A 1 4.54 25.53 -28.35
N ALA A 2 5.03 24.64 -27.50
CA ALA A 2 6.43 24.21 -27.52
C ALA A 2 6.65 23.17 -28.62
N PHE A 3 7.56 23.48 -29.55
CA PHE A 3 8.00 22.60 -30.62
C PHE A 3 8.76 21.39 -30.04
N PHE A 4 8.18 20.20 -30.11
CA PHE A 4 8.89 18.92 -29.93
C PHE A 4 9.87 18.75 -31.10
N ARG A 5 11.17 18.99 -30.87
CA ARG A 5 12.24 18.67 -31.83
C ARG A 5 12.58 17.18 -31.72
N ILE A 6 12.35 16.42 -32.78
CA ILE A 6 12.62 14.97 -32.88
C ILE A 6 14.07 14.59 -32.56
N SER A 7 15.03 15.52 -32.67
CA SER A 7 16.43 15.25 -32.30
C SER A 7 16.65 15.03 -30.80
N ARG A 8 15.82 15.60 -29.91
CA ARG A 8 15.94 15.43 -28.45
C ARG A 8 15.46 14.06 -27.97
N LEU A 9 14.53 13.44 -28.69
CA LEU A 9 14.04 12.08 -28.38
C LEU A 9 15.16 11.03 -28.35
N ARG A 10 16.19 11.19 -29.19
CA ARG A 10 17.32 10.24 -29.20
C ARG A 10 18.18 10.34 -27.92
N ASP A 11 18.21 11.51 -27.30
CA ASP A 11 18.98 11.78 -26.08
C ASP A 11 18.14 11.51 -24.82
N ASP A 12 16.83 11.80 -24.86
CA ASP A 12 15.89 11.62 -23.75
C ASP A 12 15.50 10.14 -23.54
N VAL A 13 15.35 9.35 -24.62
CA VAL A 13 14.91 7.94 -24.53
C VAL A 13 15.85 7.07 -23.67
N PRO A 14 17.19 7.12 -23.81
CA PRO A 14 18.11 6.39 -22.94
C PRO A 14 17.99 6.79 -21.47
N GLU A 15 17.74 8.07 -21.18
CA GLU A 15 17.61 8.59 -19.82
C GLU A 15 16.29 8.14 -19.18
N LEU A 16 15.19 8.20 -19.95
CA LEU A 16 13.90 7.64 -19.56
C LEU A 16 13.98 6.13 -19.32
N ILE A 17 14.68 5.37 -20.17
CA ILE A 17 14.84 3.92 -19.98
C ILE A 17 15.66 3.60 -18.72
N LYS A 18 16.68 4.41 -18.38
CA LYS A 18 17.45 4.24 -17.14
C LYS A 18 16.60 4.39 -15.88
N LEU A 19 15.57 5.22 -15.91
CA LEU A 19 14.61 5.39 -14.82
C LEU A 19 13.47 4.36 -14.87
N ALA A 20 12.86 4.18 -16.04
CA ALA A 20 11.70 3.32 -16.23
C ALA A 20 12.07 1.83 -16.13
N GLY A 21 13.27 1.42 -16.53
CA GLY A 21 13.71 0.02 -16.48
C GLY A 21 13.64 -0.58 -15.07
N PRO A 22 14.35 0.00 -14.08
CA PRO A 22 14.28 -0.45 -12.69
C PRO A 22 12.86 -0.37 -12.12
N LEU A 23 12.10 0.68 -12.45
CA LEU A 23 10.72 0.84 -12.01
C LEU A 23 9.82 -0.30 -12.52
N LEU A 24 9.94 -0.65 -13.81
CA LEU A 24 9.18 -1.75 -14.43
C LEU A 24 9.52 -3.10 -13.79
N VAL A 25 10.81 -3.37 -13.54
CA VAL A 25 11.23 -4.60 -12.84
C VAL A 25 10.64 -4.66 -11.44
N GLY A 26 10.66 -3.54 -10.70
CA GLY A 26 10.03 -3.45 -9.39
C GLY A 26 8.53 -3.75 -9.44
N GLN A 27 7.80 -3.18 -10.39
CA GLN A 27 6.35 -3.43 -10.54
C GLN A 27 6.04 -4.87 -10.94
N LEU A 28 6.84 -5.45 -11.85
CA LEU A 28 6.70 -6.86 -12.20
C LEU A 28 6.97 -7.77 -10.99
N ALA A 29 7.93 -7.42 -10.13
CA ALA A 29 8.19 -8.18 -8.91
C ALA A 29 7.00 -8.11 -7.94
N VAL A 30 6.36 -6.95 -7.78
CA VAL A 30 5.13 -6.79 -6.95
C VAL A 30 3.99 -7.66 -7.49
N ILE A 31 3.76 -7.65 -8.80
CA ILE A 31 2.74 -8.49 -9.43
C ILE A 31 3.07 -9.98 -9.23
N ALA A 32 4.31 -10.38 -9.50
CA ALA A 32 4.78 -11.75 -9.36
C ALA A 32 4.64 -12.27 -7.92
N PHE A 33 4.94 -11.42 -6.92
CA PHE A 33 4.76 -11.75 -5.51
C PHE A 33 3.31 -12.13 -5.20
N GLY A 34 2.33 -11.33 -5.63
CA GLY A 34 0.91 -11.64 -5.42
C GLY A 34 0.44 -12.90 -6.16
N VAL A 35 0.93 -13.12 -7.38
CA VAL A 35 0.61 -14.33 -8.15
C VAL A 35 1.18 -15.58 -7.48
N LEU A 36 2.42 -15.53 -7.00
CA LEU A 36 3.06 -16.66 -6.33
C LEU A 36 2.39 -16.99 -5.00
N ASP A 37 2.04 -15.97 -4.21
CA ASP A 37 1.30 -16.13 -2.94
C ASP A 37 -0.05 -16.82 -3.15
N THR A 38 -0.80 -16.36 -4.15
CA THR A 38 -2.09 -16.95 -4.53
C THR A 38 -1.90 -18.38 -5.05
N ALA A 39 -0.92 -18.63 -5.92
CA ALA A 39 -0.66 -19.95 -6.50
C ALA A 39 -0.19 -20.97 -5.44
N MET A 40 0.60 -20.54 -4.47
CA MET A 40 1.05 -21.37 -3.35
C MET A 40 -0.14 -21.79 -2.48
N THR A 41 -1.02 -20.84 -2.14
CA THR A 41 -2.21 -21.11 -1.34
C THR A 41 -3.21 -22.00 -2.09
N ALA A 42 -3.41 -21.74 -3.38
CA ALA A 42 -4.27 -22.55 -4.25
C ALA A 42 -3.82 -24.02 -4.34
N ARG A 43 -2.51 -24.27 -4.36
CA ARG A 43 -1.96 -25.63 -4.36
C ARG A 43 -2.11 -26.34 -3.02
N TYR A 44 -2.20 -25.60 -1.92
CA TYR A 44 -2.33 -26.19 -0.58
C TYR A 44 -3.77 -26.66 -0.32
N SER A 45 -4.76 -25.79 -0.52
CA SER A 45 -6.18 -26.15 -0.43
C SER A 45 -7.05 -25.10 -1.10
N SER A 46 -8.12 -25.54 -1.77
CA SER A 46 -9.14 -24.66 -2.33
C SER A 46 -9.88 -23.86 -1.25
N GLU A 47 -10.07 -24.45 -0.06
CA GLU A 47 -10.70 -23.75 1.07
C GLU A 47 -9.81 -22.63 1.62
N ASP A 48 -8.50 -22.87 1.72
CA ASP A 48 -7.56 -21.86 2.24
C ASP A 48 -7.41 -20.71 1.25
N LEU A 49 -7.45 -21.00 -0.05
CA LEU A 49 -7.49 -19.98 -1.09
C LEU A 49 -8.75 -19.11 -0.98
N ALA A 50 -9.91 -19.72 -0.79
CA ALA A 50 -11.17 -18.98 -0.63
C ALA A 50 -11.16 -18.11 0.64
N ALA A 51 -10.63 -18.65 1.74
CA ALA A 51 -10.47 -17.90 2.99
C ALA A 51 -9.50 -16.71 2.83
N LEU A 52 -8.35 -16.94 2.20
CA LEU A 52 -7.35 -15.91 1.91
C LEU A 52 -7.91 -14.80 1.02
N ALA A 53 -8.66 -15.15 -0.03
CA ALA A 53 -9.24 -14.19 -0.96
C ALA A 53 -10.23 -13.25 -0.23
N MET A 54 -11.07 -13.80 0.64
CA MET A 54 -12.00 -13.00 1.44
C MET A 54 -11.29 -12.11 2.47
N ALA A 55 -10.35 -12.68 3.24
CA ALA A 55 -9.56 -11.92 4.19
C ALA A 55 -8.79 -10.78 3.51
N SER A 56 -8.19 -11.06 2.34
CA SER A 56 -7.45 -10.06 1.55
C SER A 56 -8.36 -8.95 1.04
N ALA A 57 -9.58 -9.25 0.59
CA ALA A 57 -10.53 -8.23 0.15
C ALA A 57 -10.89 -7.26 1.30
N ILE A 58 -11.22 -7.81 2.47
CA ILE A 58 -11.53 -7.02 3.68
C ILE A 58 -10.32 -6.17 4.08
N TYR A 59 -9.13 -6.80 4.14
CA TYR A 59 -7.89 -6.12 4.49
C TYR A 59 -7.57 -4.98 3.52
N ILE A 60 -7.68 -5.21 2.21
CA ILE A 60 -7.39 -4.20 1.18
C ILE A 60 -8.36 -3.02 1.31
N SER A 61 -9.66 -3.25 1.54
CA SER A 61 -10.63 -2.17 1.73
C SER A 61 -10.25 -1.26 2.91
N ILE A 62 -9.86 -1.85 4.04
CA ILE A 62 -9.40 -1.09 5.21
C ILE A 62 -8.07 -0.38 4.89
N TYR A 63 -7.10 -1.12 4.38
CA TYR A 63 -5.76 -0.64 4.08
C TYR A 63 -5.76 0.55 3.11
N VAL A 64 -6.56 0.51 2.04
CA VAL A 64 -6.71 1.62 1.10
C VAL A 64 -7.33 2.84 1.78
N GLY A 65 -8.33 2.65 2.65
CA GLY A 65 -8.91 3.74 3.45
C GLY A 65 -7.86 4.43 4.34
N LEU A 66 -7.07 3.66 5.07
CA LEU A 66 -6.02 4.17 5.96
C LEU A 66 -4.89 4.87 5.18
N THR A 67 -4.38 4.21 4.14
CA THR A 67 -3.30 4.77 3.31
C THR A 67 -3.74 5.99 2.51
N GLY A 68 -5.04 6.13 2.22
CA GLY A 68 -5.63 7.31 1.57
C GLY A 68 -5.46 8.57 2.41
N VAL A 69 -5.60 8.46 3.73
CA VAL A 69 -5.35 9.58 4.65
C VAL A 69 -3.88 10.00 4.62
N ILE A 70 -2.97 9.03 4.70
CA ILE A 70 -1.51 9.30 4.67
C ILE A 70 -1.06 9.84 3.31
N ALA A 71 -1.77 9.52 2.22
CA ALA A 71 -1.44 10.00 0.88
C ALA A 71 -1.50 11.54 0.76
N ALA A 72 -2.26 12.23 1.63
CA ALA A 72 -2.28 13.69 1.70
C ALA A 72 -0.92 14.31 2.04
N LEU A 73 0.00 13.56 2.69
CA LEU A 73 1.34 14.03 3.01
C LEU A 73 2.15 14.40 1.76
N THR A 74 1.97 13.67 0.65
CA THR A 74 2.76 13.87 -0.57
C THR A 74 2.58 15.28 -1.17
N PRO A 75 1.36 15.77 -1.44
CA PRO A 75 1.18 17.14 -1.92
C PRO A 75 1.57 18.20 -0.87
N ILE A 76 1.34 17.96 0.43
CA ILE A 76 1.72 18.90 1.50
C ILE A 76 3.25 19.09 1.54
N ALA A 77 3.98 17.97 1.64
CA ALA A 77 5.44 17.98 1.65
C ALA A 77 6.01 18.49 0.32
N GLY A 78 5.37 18.19 -0.81
CA GLY A 78 5.79 18.69 -2.13
C GLY A 78 5.66 20.21 -2.26
N GLN A 79 4.60 20.80 -1.71
CA GLN A 79 4.43 22.25 -1.65
C GLN A 79 5.51 22.92 -0.78
N LEU A 80 5.79 22.35 0.39
CA LEU A 80 6.85 22.84 1.30
C LEU A 80 8.24 22.70 0.68
N PHE A 81 8.49 21.60 -0.03
CA PHE A 81 9.72 21.36 -0.77
C PHE A 81 9.92 22.40 -1.88
N GLY A 82 8.89 22.66 -2.69
CA GLY A 82 8.89 23.73 -3.70
C GLY A 82 9.10 25.13 -3.11
N ALA A 83 8.58 25.38 -1.90
CA ALA A 83 8.77 26.64 -1.16
C ALA A 83 10.11 26.73 -0.41
N LYS A 84 10.98 25.70 -0.49
CA LYS A 84 12.26 25.59 0.23
C LYS A 84 12.13 25.65 1.77
N ARG A 85 10.97 25.26 2.32
CA ARG A 85 10.65 25.26 3.77
C ARG A 85 10.97 23.91 4.40
N PHE A 86 12.23 23.47 4.30
CA PHE A 86 12.61 22.09 4.66
C PHE A 86 12.38 21.72 6.13
N ASN A 87 12.51 22.67 7.06
CA ASN A 87 12.26 22.43 8.48
C ASN A 87 10.81 21.99 8.74
N GLU A 88 9.86 22.53 7.99
CA GLU A 88 8.44 22.26 8.17
C GLU A 88 8.03 20.91 7.56
N ILE A 89 8.79 20.42 6.57
CA ILE A 89 8.58 19.07 6.03
C ILE A 89 8.82 18.02 7.12
N GLY A 90 9.85 18.19 7.95
CA GLY A 90 10.12 17.27 9.07
C GLY A 90 8.99 17.24 10.11
N GLU A 91 8.40 18.40 10.38
CA GLU A 91 7.24 18.54 11.27
C GLU A 91 6.01 17.80 10.72
N GLU A 92 5.68 18.02 9.44
CA GLU A 92 4.56 17.33 8.78
C GLU A 92 4.77 15.82 8.70
N VAL A 93 5.98 15.34 8.41
CA VAL A 93 6.31 13.91 8.39
C VAL A 93 6.15 13.29 9.79
N ARG A 94 6.57 13.99 10.84
CA ARG A 94 6.39 13.53 12.23
C ARG A 94 4.90 13.46 12.60
N GLN A 95 4.11 14.47 12.22
CA GLN A 95 2.66 14.46 12.44
C GLN A 95 1.97 13.33 11.67
N ALA A 96 2.35 13.12 10.41
CA ALA A 96 1.87 11.99 9.62
C ALA A 96 2.27 10.65 10.23
N GLY A 97 3.45 10.55 10.85
CA GLY A 97 3.87 9.38 11.63
C GLY A 97 2.97 9.12 12.84
N TRP A 98 2.66 10.15 13.63
CA TRP A 98 1.70 10.04 14.74
C TRP A 98 0.30 9.65 14.27
N LEU A 99 -0.16 10.25 13.17
CA LEU A 99 -1.43 9.91 12.55
C LEU A 99 -1.45 8.45 12.06
N ALA A 100 -0.36 8.01 11.41
CA ALA A 100 -0.22 6.63 10.96
C ALA A 100 -0.24 5.64 12.13
N LEU A 101 0.40 5.96 13.27
CA LEU A 101 0.31 5.13 14.47
C LEU A 101 -1.13 5.03 14.99
N GLY A 102 -1.85 6.15 15.08
CA GLY A 102 -3.26 6.15 15.49
C GLY A 102 -4.15 5.34 14.54
N LEU A 103 -3.99 5.55 13.23
CA LEU A 103 -4.70 4.80 12.19
C LEU A 103 -4.35 3.32 12.18
N THR A 104 -3.10 2.97 12.48
CA THR A 104 -2.66 1.57 12.64
C THR A 104 -3.40 0.92 13.79
N VAL A 105 -3.44 1.55 14.97
CA VAL A 105 -4.15 1.01 16.13
C VAL A 105 -5.63 0.80 15.81
N LEU A 106 -6.27 1.79 15.18
CA LEU A 106 -7.67 1.67 14.75
C LEU A 106 -7.87 0.53 13.74
N GLY A 107 -7.02 0.45 12.72
CA GLY A 107 -7.09 -0.60 11.69
C GLY A 107 -6.87 -1.99 12.27
N THR A 108 -5.88 -2.17 13.16
CA THR A 108 -5.62 -3.42 13.86
C THR A 108 -6.83 -3.82 14.72
N LEU A 109 -7.43 -2.90 15.47
CA LEU A 109 -8.64 -3.19 16.25
C LEU A 109 -9.81 -3.64 15.37
N ILE A 110 -10.00 -3.01 14.21
CA ILE A 110 -11.05 -3.41 13.25
C ILE A 110 -10.77 -4.82 12.70
N LEU A 111 -9.52 -5.12 12.34
CA LEU A 111 -9.13 -6.43 11.79
C LEU A 111 -9.24 -7.55 12.82
N LEU A 112 -8.90 -7.29 14.09
CA LEU A 112 -9.02 -8.28 15.17
C LEU A 112 -10.48 -8.53 15.58
N ASN A 113 -11.38 -7.57 15.36
CA ASN A 113 -12.82 -7.68 15.65
C ASN A 113 -13.64 -7.84 14.36
N ALA A 114 -13.13 -8.61 13.41
CA ALA A 114 -13.73 -8.74 12.08
C ALA A 114 -15.02 -9.58 12.03
N ASP A 115 -15.53 -10.08 13.16
CA ASP A 115 -16.81 -10.82 13.26
C ASP A 115 -17.94 -10.12 12.49
N LEU A 116 -18.06 -8.81 12.69
CA LEU A 116 -19.10 -8.00 12.04
C LEU A 116 -18.90 -7.94 10.52
N LEU A 117 -17.65 -7.79 10.08
CA LEU A 117 -17.30 -7.70 8.66
C LEU A 117 -17.52 -9.05 7.96
N LEU A 118 -17.09 -10.15 8.59
CA LEU A 118 -17.31 -11.50 8.11
C LEU A 118 -18.81 -11.83 8.05
N GLY A 119 -19.60 -11.43 9.05
CA GLY A 119 -21.05 -11.61 9.06
C GLY A 119 -21.78 -10.89 7.91
N ILE A 120 -21.30 -9.71 7.53
CA ILE A 120 -21.84 -8.97 6.36
C ILE A 120 -21.43 -9.64 5.05
N SER A 121 -20.26 -10.28 5.00
CA SER A 121 -19.72 -10.92 3.80
C SER A 121 -20.35 -12.28 3.43
N GLN A 122 -21.35 -12.77 4.17
CA GLN A 122 -22.06 -14.05 3.91
C GLN A 122 -21.11 -15.24 3.70
N VAL A 123 -20.18 -15.44 4.64
CA VAL A 123 -19.18 -16.52 4.57
C VAL A 123 -19.86 -17.90 4.57
N GLU A 124 -19.42 -18.78 3.68
CA GLU A 124 -19.85 -20.18 3.65
C GLU A 124 -19.51 -20.87 4.98
N ALA A 125 -20.48 -21.59 5.56
CA ALA A 125 -20.36 -22.18 6.89
C ALA A 125 -19.15 -23.15 6.95
N GLY A 126 -18.09 -22.75 7.65
CA GLY A 126 -16.82 -23.49 7.78
C GLY A 126 -15.58 -22.68 7.44
N LEU A 127 -15.70 -21.58 6.68
CA LEU A 127 -14.56 -20.78 6.22
C LEU A 127 -14.19 -19.63 7.17
N GLU A 128 -15.10 -19.24 8.06
CA GLU A 128 -14.98 -18.05 8.90
C GLU A 128 -13.74 -18.08 9.81
N ASN A 129 -13.46 -19.23 10.43
CA ASN A 129 -12.30 -19.38 11.32
C ASN A 129 -10.97 -19.20 10.58
N LYS A 130 -10.89 -19.71 9.34
CA LYS A 130 -9.69 -19.55 8.50
C LYS A 130 -9.54 -18.10 8.05
N ALA A 131 -10.62 -17.46 7.61
CA ALA A 131 -10.61 -16.06 7.20
C ALA A 131 -10.21 -15.13 8.36
N ARG A 132 -10.72 -15.37 9.56
CA ARG A 132 -10.31 -14.65 10.78
C ARG A 132 -8.82 -14.81 11.05
N LEU A 133 -8.29 -16.03 11.01
CA LEU A 133 -6.87 -16.28 11.22
C LEU A 133 -6.01 -15.50 10.21
N TYR A 134 -6.41 -15.48 8.92
CA TYR A 134 -5.72 -14.66 7.92
C TYR A 134 -5.78 -13.16 8.23
N LEU A 135 -6.92 -12.65 8.70
CA LEU A 135 -7.05 -11.24 9.10
C LEU A 135 -6.16 -10.89 10.30
N GLU A 136 -6.06 -11.78 11.30
CA GLU A 136 -5.18 -11.62 12.45
C GLU A 136 -3.71 -11.58 12.01
N ILE A 137 -3.30 -12.47 11.11
CA ILE A 137 -1.94 -12.48 10.53
C ILE A 137 -1.67 -11.17 9.77
N LEU A 138 -2.61 -10.72 8.94
CA LEU A 138 -2.47 -9.46 8.20
C LEU A 138 -2.46 -8.24 9.12
N ALA A 139 -3.18 -8.27 10.25
CA ALA A 139 -3.19 -7.21 11.24
C ALA A 139 -1.80 -6.97 11.87
N LEU A 140 -0.99 -8.03 12.00
CA LEU A 140 0.41 -7.91 12.45
C LEU A 140 1.31 -7.20 11.41
N GLY A 141 0.97 -7.29 10.11
CA GLY A 141 1.68 -6.61 9.03
C GLY A 141 1.29 -5.14 8.85
N LEU A 142 0.14 -4.72 9.40
CA LEU A 142 -0.39 -3.36 9.23
C LEU A 142 0.54 -2.25 9.78
N PRO A 143 1.18 -2.38 10.97
CA PRO A 143 2.08 -1.34 11.47
C PRO A 143 3.27 -1.07 10.56
N ALA A 144 3.88 -2.15 10.05
CA ALA A 144 5.03 -2.06 9.14
C ALA A 144 4.62 -1.42 7.80
N SER A 145 3.46 -1.79 7.26
CA SER A 145 2.97 -1.24 5.99
C SER A 145 2.59 0.25 6.11
N MET A 146 1.99 0.66 7.23
CA MET A 146 1.71 2.07 7.52
C MET A 146 2.99 2.91 7.67
N GLY A 147 4.00 2.38 8.39
CA GLY A 147 5.30 3.04 8.51
C GLY A 147 5.98 3.22 7.15
N MET A 148 5.98 2.17 6.31
CA MET A 148 6.50 2.24 4.96
C MET A 148 5.72 3.22 4.08
N ARG A 149 4.40 3.33 4.28
CA ARG A 149 3.56 4.29 3.54
C ARG A 149 3.96 5.74 3.83
N VAL A 150 4.23 6.10 5.08
CA VAL A 150 4.70 7.45 5.44
C VAL A 150 6.03 7.77 4.75
N LEU A 151 6.98 6.82 4.77
CA LEU A 151 8.28 6.99 4.10
C LEU A 151 8.13 7.17 2.58
N MET A 152 7.30 6.33 1.94
CA MET A 152 7.00 6.44 0.51
C MET A 152 6.35 7.79 0.17
N SER A 153 5.40 8.25 0.99
CA SER A 153 4.73 9.54 0.76
C SER A 153 5.68 10.73 0.87
N PHE A 154 6.67 10.66 1.76
CA PHE A 154 7.75 11.66 1.83
C PHE A 154 8.70 11.57 0.65
N HIS A 155 9.15 10.36 0.27
CA HIS A 155 10.05 10.17 -0.87
C HIS A 155 9.45 10.74 -2.16
N ASN A 156 8.19 10.43 -2.43
CA ASN A 156 7.44 10.93 -3.59
C ASN A 156 7.22 12.46 -3.59
N ALA A 157 7.39 13.12 -2.45
CA ALA A 157 7.25 14.56 -2.35
C ALA A 157 8.56 15.31 -2.70
N VAL A 158 9.70 14.63 -2.57
CA VAL A 158 11.05 15.22 -2.66
C VAL A 158 11.80 14.80 -3.93
N SER A 159 11.42 13.66 -4.54
CA SER A 159 11.98 13.16 -5.81
C SER A 159 11.03 13.40 -6.97
#